data_AF-A0A1J3K0B6-F1
#
_entry.id   AF-A0A1J3K0B6-F1
#
_cell.length_a   1.000
_cell.length_b   1.000
_cell.length_c   1.000
_cell.angle_alpha   90.00
_cell.angle_beta   90.00
_cell.angle_gamma   90.00
#
_symmetry.space_group_name_H-M   'P 1'
#
loop_
_entity.id
_entity.type
_entity.pdbx_description
1 polymer ?
#
loop_
_entity_poly.entity_id
_entity_poly.type
_entity_poly.pdbx_seq_one_letter_code
_entity_poly.pdbx_strand_id
1 'polypeptide(L)'
;ENGISERAIAFMIRKFSPLLGYSIDKVLRPKLEFLVKSMKKPVQEVIDYPRYFSYSLEKRIKPRFWVLKGRNIECTLHDMLGKNDEEFAADFLGLGELQTQDETS
;
A
#
# COMPACT_ATOMS: atom_id res chain seq x y z
N GLU A 1 1.40 17.70 18.90
CA GLU A 1 1.37 16.90 17.66
C GLU A 1 2.81 16.59 17.26
N ASN A 2 3.17 15.31 17.13
CA ASN A 2 4.49 14.95 16.61
C ASN A 2 4.36 14.75 15.10
N GLY A 3 4.63 15.81 14.35
CA GLY A 3 4.67 15.77 12.89
C GLY A 3 5.84 14.94 12.36
N ILE A 4 5.89 14.75 11.03
CA ILE A 4 7.03 14.13 10.36
C ILE A 4 8.21 15.10 10.40
N SER A 5 9.39 14.65 10.80
CA SER A 5 10.59 15.49 10.84
C SER A 5 11.01 15.96 9.45
N GLU A 6 11.66 17.13 9.34
CA GLU A 6 12.18 17.66 8.07
C GLU A 6 13.12 16.66 7.38
N ARG A 7 13.97 15.96 8.15
CA ARG A 7 14.86 14.91 7.63
C ARG A 7 14.08 13.76 7.00
N ALA A 8 12.97 13.34 7.61
CA ALA A 8 12.10 12.31 7.05
C ALA A 8 11.36 12.80 5.80
N ILE A 9 10.90 14.06 5.78
CA ILE A 9 10.30 14.67 4.59
C ILE A 9 11.31 14.72 3.44
N ALA A 10 12.53 15.19 3.68
CA ALA A 10 13.60 15.21 2.69
C ALA A 10 13.93 13.80 2.17
N PHE A 11 13.94 12.80 3.07
CA PHE A 11 14.11 11.40 2.70
C PHE A 11 12.98 10.88 1.78
N MET A 12 11.73 11.20 2.10
CA MET A 12 10.57 10.83 1.29
C MET A 12 10.65 11.44 -0.11
N ILE A 13 10.95 12.74 -0.21
CA ILE A 13 11.11 13.46 -1.48
C ILE A 13 12.23 12.85 -2.31
N ARG A 14 13.38 12.53 -1.70
CA ARG A 14 14.50 11.88 -2.39
C ARG A 14 14.13 10.50 -2.95
N LYS A 15 13.36 9.71 -2.21
CA LYS A 15 12.88 8.39 -2.67
C LYS A 15 11.81 8.50 -3.75
N PHE A 16 10.97 9.53 -3.69
CA PHE A 16 9.82 9.69 -4.57
C PHE A 16 9.52 11.18 -4.80
N SER A 17 10.24 11.79 -5.74
CA SER A 17 10.11 13.21 -6.08
C SER A 17 8.71 13.66 -6.51
N PRO A 18 7.84 12.83 -7.14
CA PRO A 18 6.49 13.25 -7.50
C PRO A 18 5.62 13.64 -6.31
N LEU A 19 6.02 13.29 -5.08
CA LEU A 19 5.32 13.68 -3.86
C LEU A 19 5.08 15.20 -3.77
N LEU A 20 6.01 16.01 -4.28
CA LEU A 20 5.92 17.48 -4.29
C LEU A 20 4.79 18.00 -5.19
N GLY A 21 4.36 17.22 -6.18
CA GLY A 21 3.29 17.59 -7.10
C GLY A 21 1.88 17.25 -6.59
N TYR A 22 1.77 16.58 -5.43
CA TYR A 22 0.48 16.13 -4.92
C TYR A 22 -0.22 17.19 -4.06
N SER A 23 -1.51 17.36 -4.31
CA SER A 23 -2.36 18.21 -3.48
C SER A 23 -2.45 17.67 -2.06
N ILE A 24 -2.22 18.54 -1.08
CA ILE A 24 -2.36 18.22 0.34
C ILE A 24 -3.77 17.74 0.65
N ASP A 25 -4.79 18.53 0.30
CA ASP A 25 -6.17 18.24 0.70
C ASP A 25 -6.83 17.14 -0.14
N LYS A 26 -6.45 17.01 -1.43
CA LYS A 26 -7.06 16.04 -2.33
C LYS A 26 -6.36 14.68 -2.36
N VAL A 27 -5.06 14.63 -2.02
CA VAL A 27 -4.24 13.41 -2.16
C VAL A 27 -3.59 13.01 -0.86
N LEU A 28 -2.77 13.88 -0.26
CA LEU A 28 -1.92 13.48 0.87
C LEU A 28 -2.74 13.23 2.14
N ARG A 29 -3.56 14.20 2.55
CA ARG A 29 -4.37 14.11 3.78
C ARG A 29 -5.35 12.95 3.75
N PRO A 30 -6.19 12.75 2.72
CA PRO A 30 -7.14 11.64 2.71
C PRO A 30 -6.47 10.26 2.78
N LYS A 31 -5.33 10.10 2.10
CA LYS A 31 -4.59 8.82 2.10
C LYS A 31 -3.87 8.59 3.42
N LEU A 32 -3.30 9.62 4.03
CA LEU A 32 -2.67 9.50 5.36
C LEU A 32 -3.71 9.21 6.44
N GLU A 33 -4.88 9.85 6.37
CA GLU A 33 -5.98 9.55 7.29
C GLU A 33 -6.46 8.11 7.16
N PHE A 34 -6.60 7.58 5.94
CA PHE A 34 -6.97 6.18 5.75
C PHE A 34 -5.94 5.22 6.34
N LEU A 35 -4.64 5.50 6.15
CA LEU A 35 -3.56 4.71 6.73
C LEU A 35 -3.67 4.62 8.26
N VAL A 36 -3.78 5.76 8.94
CA VAL A 36 -3.76 5.81 10.41
C VAL A 36 -5.09 5.38 11.01
N LYS A 37 -6.23 5.86 10.47
CA LYS A 37 -7.55 5.63 11.06
C LYS A 37 -8.14 4.28 10.68
N SER A 38 -8.01 3.87 9.41
CA SER A 38 -8.64 2.66 8.89
C SER A 38 -7.70 1.46 8.88
N MET A 39 -6.48 1.64 8.38
CA MET A 39 -5.49 0.55 8.32
C MET A 39 -4.73 0.34 9.64
N LYS A 40 -4.82 1.31 10.57
CA LYS A 40 -4.11 1.29 11.87
C LYS A 40 -2.59 1.11 11.72
N LYS A 41 -2.02 1.58 10.61
CA LYS A 41 -0.58 1.54 10.35
C LYS A 41 0.12 2.79 10.86
N PRO A 42 1.38 2.67 11.33
CA PRO A 42 2.16 3.82 11.75
C PRO A 42 2.52 4.71 10.56
N VAL A 43 2.71 6.00 10.82
CA VAL A 43 3.19 6.97 9.80
C VAL A 43 4.54 6.57 9.21
N GLN A 44 5.34 5.79 9.96
CA GLN A 44 6.63 5.28 9.48
C GLN A 44 6.51 4.50 8.15
N GLU A 45 5.39 3.79 7.91
CA GLU A 45 5.18 3.05 6.66
C GLU A 45 5.18 3.95 5.41
N VAL A 46 4.65 5.17 5.50
CA VAL A 46 4.68 6.11 4.37
C VAL A 46 6.02 6.85 4.25
N ILE A 47 6.80 6.94 5.33
CA ILE A 47 8.18 7.44 5.28
C ILE A 47 9.05 6.44 4.53
N ASP A 48 8.88 5.14 4.81
CA ASP A 48 9.66 4.08 4.20
C ASP A 48 9.23 3.82 2.74
N TYR A 49 7.94 3.97 2.46
CA TYR A 49 7.32 3.75 1.15
C TYR A 49 6.44 4.93 0.67
N PRO A 50 7.05 6.08 0.31
CA PRO A 50 6.31 7.28 -0.11
C PRO A 50 5.51 7.12 -1.41
N ARG A 51 5.82 6.10 -2.22
CA ARG A 51 5.03 5.70 -3.40
C ARG A 51 3.59 5.34 -3.04
N TYR A 52 3.28 5.06 -1.77
CA TYR A 52 1.91 4.95 -1.28
C TYR A 52 0.97 6.05 -1.82
N PHE A 53 1.44 7.30 -1.85
CA PHE A 53 0.64 8.43 -2.30
C PHE A 53 0.36 8.45 -3.81
N SER A 54 1.06 7.65 -4.62
CA SER A 54 0.78 7.56 -6.06
C SER A 54 -0.39 6.63 -6.39
N TYR A 55 -0.74 5.69 -5.51
CA TYR A 55 -1.81 4.73 -5.78
C TYR A 55 -3.19 5.33 -5.55
N SER A 56 -4.16 4.92 -6.37
CA SER A 56 -5.56 5.33 -6.19
C SER A 56 -6.10 4.81 -4.85
N LEU A 57 -6.69 5.70 -4.06
CA LEU A 57 -7.32 5.34 -2.78
C LEU A 57 -8.49 4.37 -3.01
N GLU A 58 -9.36 4.70 -3.97
CA GLU A 58 -10.57 3.94 -4.26
C GLU A 58 -10.31 2.69 -5.11
N LYS A 59 -9.39 2.77 -6.08
CA LYS A 59 -9.17 1.67 -7.02
C LYS A 59 -8.11 0.65 -6.59
N ARG A 60 -7.23 0.99 -5.64
CA ARG A 60 -6.12 0.08 -5.25
C ARG A 60 -5.93 -0.06 -3.75
N ILE A 61 -5.83 1.04 -3.02
CA ILE A 61 -5.53 1.00 -1.57
C ILE A 61 -6.68 0.35 -0.79
N LYS A 62 -7.90 0.86 -0.93
CA LYS A 62 -9.07 0.32 -0.22
C LYS A 62 -9.38 -1.13 -0.61
N PRO A 63 -9.49 -1.50 -1.91
CA PRO A 63 -9.83 -2.88 -2.27
C PRO A 63 -8.84 -3.90 -1.70
N ARG A 64 -7.54 -3.66 -1.84
CA ARG A 64 -6.52 -4.59 -1.33
C ARG A 64 -6.51 -4.65 0.19
N PHE A 65 -6.65 -3.52 0.88
CA PHE A 65 -6.74 -3.51 2.33
C PHE A 65 -7.92 -4.34 2.85
N TRP A 66 -9.12 -4.18 2.28
CA TRP A 66 -10.31 -4.91 2.76
C TRP A 66 -10.22 -6.42 2.49
N VAL A 67 -9.63 -6.82 1.38
CA VAL A 67 -9.33 -8.23 1.08
C VAL A 67 -8.44 -8.85 2.15
N LEU A 68 -7.34 -8.17 2.50
CA LEU A 68 -6.37 -8.66 3.50
C LEU A 68 -6.95 -8.65 4.90
N LYS A 69 -7.70 -7.58 5.25
CA LYS A 69 -8.38 -7.48 6.55
C LYS A 69 -9.39 -8.60 6.76
N GLY A 70 -10.17 -8.96 5.74
CA GLY A 70 -11.12 -10.08 5.81
C GLY A 70 -10.44 -11.44 5.99
N ARG A 71 -9.15 -11.55 5.64
CA ARG A 71 -8.31 -12.75 5.82
C ARG A 71 -7.40 -12.67 7.05
N ASN A 72 -7.48 -11.58 7.82
CA ASN A 72 -6.61 -11.30 8.96
C ASN A 72 -5.09 -11.36 8.62
N ILE A 73 -4.73 -10.91 7.41
CA ILE A 73 -3.34 -10.87 6.94
C ILE A 73 -2.76 -9.48 7.19
N GLU A 74 -1.63 -9.42 7.88
CA GLU A 74 -0.81 -8.22 8.01
C GLU A 74 0.40 -8.28 7.08
N CYS A 75 0.66 -7.21 6.35
CA CYS A 75 1.86 -7.05 5.51
C CYS A 75 2.23 -5.57 5.36
N THR A 76 3.40 -5.27 4.78
CA THR A 76 3.85 -3.89 4.56
C THR A 76 3.07 -3.20 3.45
N LEU A 77 3.11 -1.86 3.38
CA LEU A 77 2.53 -1.14 2.24
C LEU A 77 3.18 -1.53 0.90
N HIS A 78 4.48 -1.83 0.92
CA HIS A 78 5.20 -2.28 -0.27
C HIS A 78 4.66 -3.62 -0.78
N ASP A 79 4.50 -4.61 0.11
CA ASP A 79 3.99 -5.93 -0.29
C ASP A 79 2.54 -5.87 -0.76
N MET A 80 1.73 -5.05 -0.11
CA MET A 80 0.32 -4.89 -0.47
C MET A 80 0.14 -4.14 -1.80
N LEU A 81 0.90 -3.07 -2.06
CA LEU A 81 0.61 -2.13 -3.15
C LEU A 81 1.63 -2.16 -4.29
N GLY A 82 2.86 -2.62 -4.03
CA GLY A 82 3.93 -2.73 -5.03
C GLY A 82 3.63 -3.77 -6.09
N LYS A 83 3.00 -4.88 -5.69
CA LYS A 83 2.66 -6.02 -6.56
C LYS A 83 1.61 -5.68 -7.61
N ASN A 84 1.69 -6.26 -8.79
CA ASN A 84 0.59 -6.21 -9.76
C ASN A 84 -0.63 -7.02 -9.23
N ASP A 85 -1.71 -7.13 -10.01
CA ASP A 85 -2.92 -7.82 -9.53
C ASP A 85 -2.76 -9.34 -9.49
N GLU A 86 -1.98 -9.92 -10.41
CA GLU A 86 -1.68 -11.35 -10.47
C GLU A 86 -0.78 -11.77 -9.29
N GLU A 87 0.31 -11.04 -9.05
CA GLU A 87 1.21 -11.24 -7.91
C GLU A 87 0.47 -11.09 -6.56
N PHE A 88 -0.39 -10.08 -6.46
CA PHE A 88 -1.21 -9.90 -5.25
C PHE A 88 -2.18 -11.07 -5.05
N ALA A 89 -2.78 -11.57 -6.13
CA ALA A 89 -3.68 -12.72 -6.08
C ALA A 89 -2.95 -14.02 -5.72
N ALA A 90 -1.79 -14.27 -6.30
CA ALA A 90 -0.97 -15.44 -6.00
C ALA A 90 -0.61 -15.47 -4.50
N ASP A 91 -0.09 -14.36 -3.98
CA ASP A 91 0.43 -14.31 -2.61
C ASP A 91 -0.67 -14.30 -1.53
N PHE A 92 -1.81 -13.68 -1.81
CA PHE A 92 -2.82 -13.37 -0.77
C PHE A 92 -4.20 -13.98 -1.00
N LEU A 93 -4.48 -14.48 -2.20
CA LEU A 93 -5.75 -15.10 -2.54
C LEU A 93 -5.64 -16.62 -2.74
N GLY A 94 -4.42 -17.19 -2.75
CA GLY A 94 -4.21 -18.61 -3.02
C GLY A 94 -4.54 -19.01 -4.46
N LEU A 95 -4.60 -18.04 -5.37
CA LEU A 95 -4.94 -18.25 -6.78
C LEU A 95 -3.72 -18.64 -7.64
N GLY A 96 -2.54 -18.81 -7.02
CA GLY A 96 -1.31 -19.27 -7.67
C GLY A 96 -1.16 -20.79 -7.77
N GLU A 97 -2.07 -21.58 -7.17
CA GLU A 97 -1.94 -23.06 -7.10
C GLU A 97 -2.91 -23.84 -8.01
N LEU A 98 -3.58 -23.19 -8.96
CA LEU A 98 -4.41 -23.88 -9.96
C LEU A 98 -3.74 -23.89 -11.34
N GLN A 99 -2.62 -24.60 -11.44
CA GLN A 99 -2.13 -25.22 -12.68
C GLN A 99 -0.96 -26.19 -12.38
N THR A 100 -1.28 -27.49 -12.28
CA THR A 100 -0.53 -28.69 -12.76
C THR A 100 -0.89 -29.94 -11.95
N GLN A 101 -2.14 -30.38 -12.04
CA GLN A 101 -2.47 -31.80 -11.96
C GLN A 101 -3.53 -32.09 -13.01
N ASP A 102 -3.10 -32.22 -14.25
CA ASP A 102 -3.76 -33.06 -15.24
C ASP A 102 -2.66 -33.52 -16.20
N GLU A 103 -2.17 -34.74 -15.95
CA GLU A 103 -1.67 -35.72 -16.92
C GLU A 103 -1.06 -36.89 -16.12
N THR A 104 -1.91 -37.80 -15.67
CA THR A 104 -1.61 -39.23 -15.52
C THR A 104 -2.92 -39.99 -15.43
N SER A 105 -3.43 -40.41 -16.58
CA SER A 105 -4.29 -41.59 -16.74
C SER A 105 -4.03 -42.17 -18.12
#